data_AF-A0A3S0E732-F1
#
_entry.id   AF-A0A3S0E732-F1
#
_cell.length_a   1.000
_cell.length_b   1.000
_cell.length_c   1.000
_cell.angle_alpha   90.00
_cell.angle_beta   90.00
_cell.angle_gamma   90.00
#
_symmetry.space_group_name_H-M   'P 1'
#
loop_
_entity.id
_entity.type
_entity.pdbx_description
1 polymer ?
#
loop_
_entity_poly.entity_id
_entity_poly.type
_entity_poly.pdbx_seq_one_letter_code
_entity_poly.pdbx_strand_id
1 'polypeptide(L)'
;MKQEGTVLRGVFLHGVDLGGPQNMLPFLKHEKSSINKRPAFTQDEDEKLRLFLMGWPFKINNSRVSQDRTLLRFYVMIMVNSGMRVGEARPLKWRDLGSYNNDHGTWVTCTVSVRQRDLHR
;
A
#
# COMPACT_ATOMS: atom_id res chain seq x y z
N MET A 1 3.68 1.26 21.82
CA MET A 1 2.67 0.69 22.74
C MET A 1 1.36 0.16 22.14
N LYS A 2 0.62 0.82 21.22
CA LYS A 2 -0.69 0.27 20.76
C LYS A 2 -0.59 -1.11 20.10
N GLN A 3 0.43 -1.34 19.27
CA GLN A 3 0.67 -2.65 18.63
C GLN A 3 1.14 -3.70 19.65
N GLU A 4 2.05 -3.33 20.54
CA GLU A 4 2.56 -4.20 21.62
C GLU A 4 1.43 -4.64 22.57
N GLY A 5 0.55 -3.73 22.97
CA GLY A 5 -0.63 -4.06 23.79
C GLY A 5 -1.61 -5.00 23.07
N THR A 6 -1.72 -4.89 21.74
CA THR A 6 -2.55 -5.82 20.94
C THR A 6 -1.93 -7.22 20.91
N VAL A 7 -0.61 -7.32 20.74
CA VAL A 7 0.12 -8.60 20.76
C VAL A 7 0.04 -9.24 22.14
N LEU A 8 0.34 -8.49 23.20
CA LEU A 8 0.27 -8.97 24.58
C LEU A 8 -1.15 -9.47 24.90
N ARG A 9 -2.18 -8.71 24.54
CA ARG A 9 -3.57 -9.14 24.73
C ARG A 9 -3.86 -10.46 24.03
N GLY A 10 -3.35 -10.68 22.82
CA GLY A 10 -3.46 -11.96 22.11
C GLY A 10 -2.81 -13.12 22.87
N VAL A 11 -1.60 -12.92 23.40
CA VAL A 11 -0.88 -13.92 24.20
C VAL A 11 -1.63 -14.25 25.49
N PHE A 12 -2.12 -13.25 26.21
CA PHE A 12 -2.88 -13.47 27.45
C PHE A 12 -4.21 -14.17 27.20
N LEU A 13 -4.92 -13.85 26.10
CA LEU A 13 -6.13 -14.56 25.71
C LEU A 13 -5.84 -16.04 25.44
N HIS A 14 -4.78 -16.34 24.68
CA HIS A 14 -4.36 -17.72 24.43
C HIS A 14 -4.01 -18.47 25.72
N GLY A 15 -3.36 -17.81 26.68
CA GLY A 15 -3.07 -18.39 28.00
C GLY A 15 -4.32 -18.69 28.84
N VAL A 16 -5.37 -17.86 28.73
CA VAL A 16 -6.67 -18.11 29.37
C VAL A 16 -7.37 -19.31 28.72
N ASP A 17 -7.31 -19.44 27.39
CA ASP A 17 -7.88 -20.60 26.67
C ASP A 17 -7.21 -21.93 27.10
N LEU A 18 -5.93 -21.88 27.47
CA LEU A 18 -5.17 -23.01 28.02
C LEU A 18 -5.43 -23.29 29.52
N GLY A 19 -6.35 -22.56 30.16
CA GLY A 19 -6.72 -22.73 31.57
C GLY A 19 -6.02 -21.78 32.55
N GLY A 20 -5.35 -20.74 32.05
CA GLY A 20 -4.73 -19.70 32.88
C GLY A 20 -5.76 -18.76 33.55
N PRO A 21 -5.34 -17.99 34.57
CA PRO A 21 -6.25 -17.13 35.33
C PRO A 21 -6.75 -15.93 34.52
N GLN A 22 -8.08 -15.78 34.43
CA GLN A 22 -8.77 -14.75 33.63
C GLN A 22 -8.58 -13.31 34.15
N ASN A 23 -8.12 -13.16 35.40
CA ASN A 23 -7.98 -11.88 36.09
C ASN A 23 -6.84 -10.99 35.56
N MET A 24 -6.03 -11.45 34.58
CA MET A 24 -4.95 -10.66 33.99
C MET A 24 -5.38 -9.70 32.85
N LEU A 25 -6.57 -9.88 32.28
CA LEU A 25 -7.05 -9.10 31.12
C LEU A 25 -7.32 -7.58 31.39
N PRO A 26 -7.76 -7.14 32.59
CA PRO A 26 -8.05 -5.72 32.85
C PRO A 26 -6.82 -4.80 32.83
N PHE A 27 -5.60 -5.35 33.00
CA PHE A 27 -4.36 -4.56 33.11
C PHE A 27 -3.85 -3.98 31.79
N LEU A 28 -4.47 -4.32 30.65
CA LEU A 28 -4.01 -3.93 29.30
C LEU A 28 -4.78 -2.75 28.70
N LYS A 29 -5.54 -2.01 29.52
CA LYS A 29 -6.30 -0.85 29.04
C LYS A 29 -5.33 0.31 28.76
N HIS A 30 -5.08 0.58 27.48
CA HIS A 30 -4.23 1.70 27.06
C HIS A 30 -5.08 2.95 26.80
N GLU A 31 -4.58 4.11 27.20
CA GLU A 31 -5.18 5.41 26.89
C GLU A 31 -5.28 5.65 25.38
N LYS A 32 -6.31 6.35 24.92
CA LYS A 32 -6.45 6.65 23.49
C LYS A 32 -5.33 7.59 23.04
N SER A 33 -4.31 7.04 22.39
CA SER A 33 -3.28 7.86 21.75
C SER A 33 -3.89 8.67 20.61
N SER A 34 -3.65 9.98 20.57
CA SER A 34 -3.89 10.80 19.38
C SER A 34 -3.06 10.24 18.22
N ILE A 35 -3.72 9.65 17.23
CA ILE A 35 -3.06 9.16 16.02
C ILE A 35 -3.05 10.31 15.03
N ASN A 36 -1.86 10.85 14.76
CA ASN A 36 -1.67 11.74 13.62
C ASN A 36 -2.02 10.98 12.36
N LYS A 37 -3.12 11.38 11.71
CA LYS A 37 -3.50 10.85 10.40
C LYS A 37 -2.43 11.28 9.41
N ARG A 38 -2.02 10.37 8.53
CA ARG A 38 -1.15 10.74 7.41
C ARG A 38 -1.97 11.66 6.49
N PRO A 39 -1.50 12.88 6.18
CA PRO A 39 -2.20 13.74 5.25
C PRO A 39 -2.21 13.07 3.87
N ALA A 40 -3.35 13.12 3.20
CA ALA A 40 -3.45 12.76 1.80
C ALA A 40 -3.11 14.00 0.95
N PHE A 41 -2.57 13.77 -0.24
CA PHE A 41 -2.42 14.86 -1.21
C PHE A 41 -3.78 15.45 -1.57
N THR A 42 -3.85 16.77 -1.69
CA THR A 42 -4.99 17.43 -2.32
C THR A 42 -4.94 17.22 -3.83
N GLN A 43 -6.06 17.48 -4.51
CA GLN A 43 -6.13 17.39 -5.97
C GLN A 43 -5.12 18.32 -6.65
N ASP A 44 -4.97 19.55 -6.14
CA ASP A 44 -4.01 20.53 -6.65
C ASP A 44 -2.55 20.08 -6.46
N GLU A 45 -2.26 19.41 -5.34
CA GLU A 45 -0.93 18.86 -5.07
C GLU A 45 -0.60 17.67 -5.99
N ASP A 46 -1.57 16.79 -6.24
CA ASP A 46 -1.42 15.70 -7.20
C ASP A 46 -1.18 16.25 -8.62
N GLU A 47 -1.93 17.26 -9.04
CA GLU A 47 -1.71 17.90 -10.34
C GLU A 47 -0.31 18.51 -10.45
N LYS A 48 0.13 19.26 -9.44
CA LYS A 48 1.49 19.81 -9.39
C LYS A 48 2.56 18.71 -9.47
N LEU A 49 2.35 17.60 -8.76
CA LEU A 49 3.26 16.45 -8.80
C LEU A 49 3.33 15.84 -10.20
N ARG A 50 2.18 15.63 -10.85
CA ARG A 50 2.09 15.07 -12.21
C ARG A 50 2.79 15.97 -13.23
N LEU A 51 2.55 17.28 -13.16
CA LEU A 51 3.19 18.26 -14.04
C LEU A 51 4.72 18.28 -13.85
N PHE A 52 5.18 18.24 -12.61
CA PHE A 52 6.61 18.14 -12.31
C PHE A 52 7.22 16.86 -12.90
N LEU A 53 6.56 15.72 -12.71
CA LEU A 53 7.04 14.42 -13.20
C LEU A 53 7.11 14.35 -14.73
N MET A 54 6.27 15.10 -15.46
CA MET A 54 6.34 15.17 -16.92
C MET A 54 7.64 15.80 -17.43
N GLY A 55 8.11 16.88 -16.80
CA GLY A 55 9.33 17.57 -17.23
C GLY A 55 10.62 16.99 -16.62
N TRP A 56 10.52 16.29 -15.50
CA TRP A 56 11.68 15.86 -14.70
C TRP A 56 12.67 14.90 -15.41
N PRO A 57 12.24 13.95 -16.26
CA PRO A 57 13.15 13.10 -17.03
C PRO A 57 14.01 13.87 -18.04
N PHE A 58 13.54 15.01 -18.54
CA PHE A 58 14.22 15.80 -19.58
C PHE A 58 15.21 16.84 -19.03
N LYS A 59 15.23 17.05 -17.70
CA LYS A 59 16.16 17.97 -17.04
C LYS A 59 17.60 17.44 -16.94
N ILE A 60 17.89 16.25 -17.48
CA ILE A 60 19.20 15.62 -17.38
C ILE A 60 19.68 15.17 -18.76
N ASN A 61 20.94 15.42 -19.06
CA ASN A 61 21.54 15.06 -20.35
C ASN A 61 21.96 13.59 -20.43
N ASN A 62 22.02 12.88 -19.29
CA ASN A 62 22.36 11.47 -19.26
C ASN A 62 21.15 10.61 -19.62
N SER A 63 21.23 9.94 -20.77
CA SER A 63 20.17 9.08 -21.30
C SER A 63 19.75 7.96 -20.34
N ARG A 64 20.69 7.35 -19.60
CA ARG A 64 20.36 6.27 -18.65
C ARG A 64 19.51 6.80 -17.50
N VAL A 65 19.92 7.92 -16.91
CA VAL A 65 19.18 8.55 -15.81
C VAL A 65 17.82 9.07 -16.28
N SER A 66 17.74 9.58 -17.51
CA SER A 66 16.46 9.99 -18.11
C SER A 66 15.50 8.81 -18.25
N GLN A 67 16.00 7.63 -18.67
CA GLN A 67 15.20 6.41 -18.77
C GLN A 67 14.69 5.96 -17.39
N ASP A 68 15.55 5.92 -16.38
CA ASP A 68 15.15 5.55 -15.00
C ASP A 68 14.08 6.48 -14.45
N ARG A 69 14.21 7.79 -14.68
CA ARG A 69 13.20 8.79 -14.28
C ARG A 69 11.88 8.61 -15.02
N THR A 70 11.95 8.24 -16.30
CA THR A 70 10.76 7.95 -17.12
C THR A 70 10.02 6.73 -16.59
N LEU A 71 10.74 5.67 -16.22
CA LEU A 71 10.16 4.49 -15.57
C LEU A 71 9.54 4.83 -14.21
N LEU A 72 10.22 5.63 -13.40
CA LEU A 72 9.67 6.08 -12.11
C LEU A 72 8.39 6.91 -12.29
N ARG A 73 8.36 7.79 -13.30
CA ARG A 73 7.15 8.55 -13.65
C ARG A 73 5.99 7.62 -13.96
N PHE A 74 6.19 6.62 -14.82
CA PHE A 74 5.11 5.67 -15.15
C PHE A 74 4.66 4.87 -13.93
N TYR A 75 5.60 4.44 -13.09
CA TYR A 75 5.30 3.74 -11.86
C TYR A 75 4.43 4.57 -10.90
N VAL A 76 4.78 5.85 -10.69
CA VAL A 76 3.97 6.76 -9.86
C VAL A 76 2.58 6.98 -10.47
N MET A 77 2.49 7.17 -11.78
CA MET A 77 1.21 7.36 -12.46
C MET A 77 0.28 6.15 -12.31
N ILE A 78 0.82 4.94 -12.39
CA ILE A 78 0.06 3.71 -12.14
C ILE A 78 -0.43 3.67 -10.68
N MET A 79 0.44 3.96 -9.71
CA MET A 79 0.06 3.94 -8.29
C MET A 79 -1.06 4.94 -7.97
N VAL A 80 -0.98 6.16 -8.50
CA VAL A 80 -1.98 7.21 -8.24
C VAL A 80 -3.33 6.86 -8.85
N ASN A 81 -3.36 6.36 -10.09
CA ASN A 81 -4.63 6.06 -10.78
C ASN A 81 -5.28 4.75 -10.32
N SER A 82 -4.51 3.77 -9.84
CA SER A 82 -5.03 2.47 -9.42
C SER A 82 -5.24 2.34 -7.91
N GLY A 83 -4.56 3.16 -7.10
CA GLY A 83 -4.57 3.02 -5.64
C GLY A 83 -3.85 1.77 -5.11
N MET A 84 -3.10 1.05 -5.96
CA MET A 84 -2.36 -0.15 -5.57
C MET A 84 -1.29 0.14 -4.51
N ARG A 85 -1.06 -0.82 -3.60
CA ARG A 85 0.06 -0.73 -2.67
C ARG A 85 1.38 -0.98 -3.38
N VAL A 86 2.46 -0.42 -2.83
CA VAL A 86 3.83 -0.64 -3.35
C VAL A 86 4.17 -2.14 -3.48
N GLY A 87 3.74 -2.97 -2.52
CA GLY A 87 3.97 -4.41 -2.57
C GLY A 87 3.19 -5.14 -3.67
N GLU A 88 2.03 -4.61 -4.06
CA GLU A 88 1.17 -5.14 -5.11
C GLU A 88 1.65 -4.69 -6.50
N ALA A 89 2.17 -3.46 -6.61
CA ALA A 89 2.64 -2.88 -7.87
C ALA A 89 4.04 -3.37 -8.29
N ARG A 90 4.93 -3.65 -7.34
CA ARG A 90 6.30 -4.13 -7.63
C ARG A 90 6.37 -5.40 -8.49
N PRO A 91 5.59 -6.46 -8.24
CA PRO A 91 5.66 -7.69 -9.02
C PRO A 91 4.83 -7.66 -10.31
N LEU A 92 4.21 -6.51 -10.66
CA LEU A 92 3.32 -6.40 -11.81
C LEU A 92 4.09 -6.66 -13.12
N LYS A 93 3.55 -7.55 -13.96
CA LYS A 93 4.13 -7.89 -15.27
C LYS A 93 3.16 -7.54 -16.39
N TRP A 94 3.67 -7.47 -17.61
CA TRP A 94 2.86 -7.25 -18.81
C TRP A 94 1.68 -8.23 -18.94
N ARG A 95 1.88 -9.50 -18.55
CA ARG A 95 0.84 -10.54 -18.54
C ARG A 95 -0.31 -10.28 -17.56
N ASP A 96 -0.11 -9.40 -16.60
CA ASP A 96 -1.09 -9.06 -15.58
C ASP A 96 -1.94 -7.84 -15.99
N LEU A 97 -1.60 -7.22 -17.13
CA LEU A 97 -2.37 -6.15 -17.74
C LEU A 97 -3.37 -6.73 -18.74
N GLY A 98 -4.58 -6.20 -18.72
CA GLY A 98 -5.65 -6.54 -19.65
C GLY A 98 -6.46 -5.32 -20.05
N SER A 99 -7.44 -5.55 -20.92
CA SER A 99 -8.46 -4.58 -21.27
C SER A 99 -9.83 -5.14 -20.92
N TYR A 100 -10.67 -4.30 -20.34
CA TYR A 100 -12.06 -4.57 -20.07
C TYR A 100 -12.90 -3.65 -20.94
N ASN A 101 -13.72 -4.23 -21.82
CA ASN A 101 -14.63 -3.50 -22.68
C ASN A 101 -16.04 -3.61 -22.11
N ASN A 102 -16.72 -2.49 -21.99
CA ASN A 102 -18.15 -2.43 -21.71
C ASN A 102 -18.84 -1.45 -22.66
N ASP A 103 -20.16 -1.32 -22.54
CA ASP A 103 -20.97 -0.41 -23.37
C ASP A 103 -20.56 1.07 -23.24
N HIS A 104 -19.78 1.41 -22.19
CA HIS A 104 -19.29 2.75 -21.91
C HIS A 104 -17.83 2.99 -22.35
N GLY A 105 -17.14 1.96 -22.85
CA GLY A 105 -15.79 2.07 -23.41
C GLY A 105 -14.80 0.99 -22.96
N THR A 106 -13.53 1.24 -23.26
CA THR A 106 -12.41 0.34 -22.97
C THR A 106 -11.60 0.87 -21.80
N TRP A 107 -11.40 0.01 -20.79
CA TRP A 107 -10.65 0.32 -19.58
C TRP A 107 -9.44 -0.61 -19.49
N VAL A 108 -8.29 -0.07 -19.09
CA VAL A 108 -7.12 -0.90 -18.78
C VAL A 108 -7.29 -1.48 -17.38
N THR A 109 -7.12 -2.79 -17.24
CA THR A 109 -7.26 -3.53 -15.99
C THR A 109 -5.92 -4.12 -15.56
N CYS A 110 -5.59 -4.04 -14.27
CA CYS A 110 -4.41 -4.66 -13.67
C CYS A 110 -4.86 -5.78 -12.74
N THR A 111 -4.42 -7.01 -12.99
CA THR A 111 -4.73 -8.16 -12.14
C THR A 111 -3.60 -8.40 -11.15
N VAL A 112 -3.89 -8.28 -9.86
CA VAL A 112 -2.87 -8.48 -8.81
C VAL A 112 -3.04 -9.88 -8.20
N SER A 113 -2.05 -10.75 -8.42
CA SER A 113 -2.00 -12.04 -7.74
C SER A 113 -1.47 -11.86 -6.32
N VAL A 114 -2.37 -11.79 -5.33
CA VAL A 114 -1.97 -11.87 -3.92
C VAL A 114 -1.60 -13.32 -3.63
N ARG A 115 -0.30 -13.60 -3.46
CA ARG A 115 0.15 -14.90 -2.98
C ARG A 115 -0.33 -15.04 -1.53
N GLN A 116 -1.50 -15.62 -1.32
CA GLN A 116 -1.90 -16.07 0.02
C GLN A 116 -0.82 -17.05 0.48
N ARG A 117 -0.13 -16.73 1.58
CA ARG A 117 0.66 -17.74 2.25
C ARG A 117 -0.34 -18.75 2.77
N ASP A 118 -0.32 -19.96 2.22
CA ASP A 118 -1.10 -21.08 2.70
C ASP A 118 -0.84 -21.23 4.21
N LEU A 119 -1.83 -20.84 5.00
CA LEU A 119 -1.87 -21.02 6.45
C LEU A 119 -2.25 -22.47 6.71
N HIS A 120 -1.35 -23.40 6.39
CA HIS A 120 -1.40 -24.78 6.84
C HIS A 120 -0.08 -25.09 7.55
N ARG A 121 -0.03 -24.74 8.84
CA ARG A 121 0.79 -25.43 9.84
C ARG A 121 0.30 -25.13 11.25
#